data_AF-A0A7G1ING6-F1
#
_entry.id   AF-A0A7G1ING6-F1
#
_cell.length_a   1.000
_cell.length_b   1.000
_cell.length_c   1.000
_cell.angle_alpha   90.00
_cell.angle_beta   90.00
_cell.angle_gamma   90.00
#
_symmetry.space_group_name_H-M   'P 1'
#
loop_
_entity.id
_entity.type
_entity.pdbx_description
1 polymer ?
#
loop_
_entity_poly.entity_id
_entity_poly.type
_entity_poly.pdbx_seq_one_letter_code
_entity_poly.pdbx_strand_id
1 'polypeptide(L)'
;MPDPGWAARTPEANDLLLKAGTGISTHVANQTAWTTVGASHHASGIASAINTAATAASWLGLGSAASALNVTMLNASLHGLAGWVDVKPAVVSAAIAAFEMANSAMRPAPECMENRDEWTVDNHINPLVWGADTPNHLA
;
A
#
# COMPACT_ATOMS: atom_id res chain seq x y z
N MET A 1 12.55 4.97 -8.73
CA MET A 1 12.08 5.83 -9.83
C MET A 1 10.65 5.40 -10.15
N PRO A 2 9.69 6.32 -10.37
CA PRO A 2 8.38 5.97 -10.92
C PRO A 2 8.57 5.16 -12.22
N ASP A 3 7.67 4.22 -12.52
CA ASP A 3 7.73 3.48 -13.80
C ASP A 3 7.78 4.49 -14.97
N PRO A 4 8.85 4.51 -15.78
CA PRO A 4 8.97 5.45 -16.88
C PRO A 4 7.87 5.25 -17.94
N GLY A 5 7.23 4.08 -17.94
CA GLY A 5 6.09 3.77 -18.79
C GLY A 5 4.86 4.64 -18.53
N TRP A 6 4.69 5.23 -17.34
CA TRP A 6 3.53 6.09 -17.07
C TRP A 6 3.46 7.31 -17.98
N ALA A 7 4.60 7.93 -18.28
CA ALA A 7 4.67 9.09 -19.16
C ALA A 7 4.62 8.73 -20.65
N ALA A 8 5.00 7.50 -21.00
CA ALA A 8 5.03 7.03 -22.39
C ALA A 8 3.68 6.47 -22.87
N ARG A 9 2.81 6.03 -21.96
CA ARG A 9 1.48 5.49 -22.26
C ARG A 9 0.49 6.62 -22.50
N THR A 10 -0.54 6.32 -23.31
CA THR A 10 -1.68 7.23 -23.44
C THR A 10 -2.48 7.28 -22.14
N PRO A 11 -3.24 8.36 -21.89
CA PRO A 11 -4.10 8.46 -20.71
C PRO A 11 -5.08 7.28 -20.55
N GLU A 12 -5.63 6.76 -21.64
CA GLU A 12 -6.55 5.61 -21.64
C GLU A 12 -5.84 4.32 -21.21
N ALA A 13 -4.62 4.10 -21.71
CA ALA A 13 -3.83 2.95 -21.33
C ALA A 13 -3.46 3.02 -19.84
N ASN A 14 -3.19 4.22 -19.32
CA ASN A 14 -2.96 4.44 -17.89
C ASN A 14 -4.21 4.20 -17.05
N ASP A 15 -5.38 4.67 -17.50
CA ASP A 15 -6.66 4.47 -16.82
C ASP A 15 -7.02 2.98 -16.73
N LEU A 16 -6.95 2.28 -17.87
CA LEU A 16 -7.19 0.85 -17.93
C LEU A 16 -6.20 0.07 -17.06
N LEU A 17 -4.90 0.41 -17.11
CA LEU A 17 -3.87 -0.25 -16.30
C LEU A 17 -4.13 -0.08 -14.80
N LEU A 18 -4.46 1.14 -14.37
CA LEU A 18 -4.72 1.46 -12.96
C LEU A 18 -5.95 0.70 -12.44
N LYS A 19 -6.99 0.54 -13.28
CA LYS A 19 -8.27 -0.04 -12.90
C LYS A 19 -8.40 -1.55 -13.18
N ALA A 20 -7.47 -2.15 -13.93
CA ALA A 20 -7.51 -3.59 -14.27
C ALA A 20 -7.33 -4.54 -13.06
N GLY A 21 -6.87 -4.03 -11.91
CA GLY A 21 -6.59 -4.82 -10.72
C GLY A 21 -7.81 -5.15 -9.85
N THR A 22 -7.59 -5.94 -8.79
CA THR A 22 -8.61 -6.36 -7.81
C THR A 22 -8.97 -5.28 -6.77
N GLY A 23 -8.57 -4.03 -7.02
CA GLY A 23 -8.69 -2.93 -6.07
C GLY A 23 -7.93 -3.15 -4.75
N ILE A 24 -8.44 -2.53 -3.69
CA ILE A 24 -7.77 -2.46 -2.38
C ILE A 24 -8.04 -3.64 -1.44
N SER A 25 -8.90 -4.58 -1.83
CA SER A 25 -9.39 -5.67 -0.96
C SER A 25 -8.27 -6.49 -0.32
N THR A 26 -7.23 -6.82 -1.10
CA THR A 26 -6.05 -7.56 -0.63
C THR A 26 -5.20 -6.74 0.35
N HIS A 27 -5.15 -5.43 0.20
CA HIS A 27 -4.46 -4.54 1.13
C HIS A 27 -5.22 -4.43 2.44
N VAL A 28 -6.55 -4.32 2.40
CA VAL A 28 -7.39 -4.33 3.62
C VAL A 28 -7.19 -5.64 4.40
N ALA A 29 -7.23 -6.78 3.71
CA ALA A 29 -6.95 -8.08 4.34
C ALA A 29 -5.53 -8.16 4.92
N ASN A 30 -4.54 -7.63 4.20
CA ASN A 30 -3.15 -7.56 4.67
C ASN A 30 -3.01 -6.67 5.91
N GLN A 31 -3.72 -5.55 5.97
CA GLN A 31 -3.74 -4.67 7.14
C GLN A 31 -4.28 -5.40 8.38
N THR A 32 -5.41 -6.11 8.24
CA THR A 32 -5.94 -6.95 9.32
C THR A 32 -4.93 -8.02 9.75
N ALA A 33 -4.28 -8.69 8.79
CA ALA A 33 -3.28 -9.71 9.10
C ALA A 33 -2.11 -9.12 9.91
N TRP A 34 -1.60 -7.95 9.55
CA TRP A 34 -0.54 -7.29 10.32
C TRP A 34 -0.98 -6.92 11.73
N THR A 35 -2.19 -6.39 11.90
CA THR A 35 -2.74 -6.10 13.23
C THR A 35 -2.85 -7.36 14.09
N THR A 36 -3.31 -8.48 13.51
CA THR A 36 -3.41 -9.76 14.23
C THR A 36 -2.05 -10.33 14.61
N VAL A 37 -1.06 -10.26 13.71
CA VAL A 37 0.31 -10.71 14.00
C VAL A 37 0.95 -9.85 15.10
N GLY A 38 0.75 -8.53 15.07
CA GLY A 38 1.24 -7.61 16.09
C GLY A 38 0.69 -7.99 17.47
N ALA A 39 -0.63 -8.15 17.58
CA ALA A 39 -1.28 -8.60 18.81
C ALA A 39 -0.74 -9.95 19.31
N SER A 40 -0.49 -10.89 18.40
CA SER A 40 0.06 -12.22 18.72
C SER A 40 1.49 -12.15 19.26
N HIS A 41 2.34 -11.29 18.70
CA HIS A 41 3.71 -11.07 19.20
C HIS A 41 3.71 -10.42 20.59
N HIS A 42 2.88 -9.39 20.81
CA HIS A 42 2.73 -8.77 22.14
C HIS A 42 2.25 -9.78 23.18
N ALA A 43 1.22 -10.57 22.86
CA ALA A 43 0.73 -11.63 23.74
C ALA A 43 1.80 -12.69 24.04
N SER A 44 2.58 -13.09 23.04
CA SER A 44 3.67 -14.05 23.21
C SER A 44 4.80 -13.50 24.09
N GLY A 45 5.12 -12.20 23.97
CA GLY A 45 6.11 -11.54 24.82
C GLY A 45 5.67 -11.50 26.29
N ILE A 46 4.40 -11.18 26.53
CA ILE A 46 3.82 -11.20 27.89
C ILE A 46 3.84 -12.63 28.46
N ALA A 47 3.39 -13.62 27.70
CA ALA A 47 3.39 -15.02 28.13
C ALA A 47 4.81 -15.52 28.45
N SER A 48 5.80 -15.17 27.61
CA SER A 48 7.21 -15.51 27.84
C SER A 48 7.75 -14.88 29.13
N ALA A 49 7.45 -13.60 29.38
CA ALA A 49 7.87 -12.92 30.60
C ALA A 49 7.28 -13.59 31.87
N ILE A 50 5.99 -13.94 31.84
CA ILE A 50 5.33 -14.66 32.94
C ILE A 50 5.98 -16.03 33.16
N ASN A 51 6.20 -16.80 32.09
CA ASN A 51 6.83 -18.13 32.19
C ASN A 51 8.25 -18.04 32.74
N THR A 52 9.01 -16.99 32.37
CA THR A 52 10.36 -16.74 32.88
C THR A 52 10.33 -16.49 34.38
N ALA A 53 9.43 -15.61 34.84
CA ALA A 53 9.28 -15.29 36.26
C ALA A 53 8.85 -16.51 37.09
N ALA A 54 7.87 -17.28 36.59
CA ALA A 54 7.40 -18.49 37.26
C ALA A 54 8.51 -19.55 37.38
N THR A 55 9.29 -19.74 36.30
CA THR A 55 10.41 -20.70 36.29
C THR A 55 11.52 -20.28 37.25
N ALA A 56 11.85 -18.98 37.28
CA ALA A 56 12.89 -18.43 38.15
C ALA A 56 12.55 -18.57 39.65
N ALA A 57 11.27 -18.67 40.01
CA ALA A 57 10.84 -18.86 41.39
C ALA A 57 11.19 -20.26 41.96
N SER A 58 11.29 -21.29 41.11
CA SER A 58 11.51 -22.68 41.53
C SER A 58 12.82 -23.29 41.03
N TRP A 59 13.56 -22.62 40.14
CA TRP A 59 14.82 -23.11 39.59
C TRP A 59 15.94 -22.11 39.84
N LEU A 60 16.96 -22.51 40.62
CA LEU A 60 18.06 -21.65 41.06
C LEU A 60 19.42 -22.20 40.62
N GLY A 61 20.45 -21.35 40.67
CA GLY A 61 21.83 -21.69 40.33
C GLY A 61 22.29 -21.17 38.97
N LEU A 62 23.54 -21.50 38.59
CA LEU A 62 24.19 -20.96 37.39
C LEU A 62 23.43 -21.29 36.09
N GLY A 63 22.85 -22.49 35.98
CA GLY A 63 22.04 -22.87 34.82
C GLY A 63 20.77 -22.02 34.69
N SER A 64 20.12 -21.71 35.81
CA SER A 64 18.96 -20.83 35.85
C SER A 64 19.33 -19.39 35.46
N ALA A 65 20.44 -18.87 35.99
CA ALA A 65 20.94 -17.54 35.64
C ALA A 65 21.27 -17.42 34.14
N ALA A 66 21.95 -18.42 33.57
CA ALA A 66 22.26 -18.46 32.14
C ALA A 66 20.99 -18.53 31.27
N SER A 67 19.99 -19.32 31.69
CA SER A 67 18.70 -19.40 30.98
C SER A 67 17.94 -18.08 31.03
N ALA A 68 17.88 -17.43 32.20
CA ALA A 68 17.23 -16.12 32.36
C ALA A 68 17.86 -15.04 31.48
N LEU A 69 19.20 -15.02 31.35
CA LEU A 69 19.90 -14.13 30.43
C LEU A 69 19.49 -14.39 28.97
N ASN A 70 19.45 -15.66 28.55
CA ASN A 70 19.08 -16.00 27.19
C ASN A 70 17.62 -15.63 26.86
N VAL A 71 16.68 -15.88 27.79
CA VAL A 71 15.27 -15.51 27.60
C VAL A 71 15.09 -13.98 27.61
N THR A 72 15.90 -13.25 28.38
CA THR A 72 15.90 -11.78 28.33
C THR A 72 16.24 -11.26 26.93
N MET A 73 17.30 -11.82 26.31
CA MET A 73 17.67 -11.46 24.93
C MET A 73 16.60 -11.86 23.92
N LEU A 74 15.96 -13.02 24.08
CA LEU A 74 14.86 -13.46 23.22
C LEU A 74 13.62 -12.57 23.34
N ASN A 75 13.28 -12.12 24.55
CA ASN A 75 12.16 -11.21 24.77
C ASN A 75 12.44 -9.83 24.20
N ALA A 76 13.69 -9.36 24.26
CA ALA A 76 14.09 -8.12 23.60
C ALA A 76 13.93 -8.20 22.07
N SER A 77 14.32 -9.32 21.45
CA SER A 77 14.14 -9.51 20.00
C SER A 77 12.66 -9.64 19.61
N LEU A 78 11.86 -10.35 20.40
CA LEU A 78 10.41 -10.46 20.18
C LEU A 78 9.71 -9.11 20.31
N HIS A 79 10.11 -8.28 21.28
CA HIS A 79 9.59 -6.92 21.41
C HIS A 79 9.96 -6.04 20.21
N GLY A 80 11.20 -6.12 19.73
CA GLY A 80 11.63 -5.44 18.51
C GLY A 80 10.84 -5.89 17.28
N LEU A 81 10.57 -7.19 17.15
CA LEU A 81 9.74 -7.73 16.07
C LEU A 81 8.28 -7.24 16.17
N ALA A 82 7.71 -7.19 17.38
CA ALA A 82 6.37 -6.64 17.60
C ALA A 82 6.30 -5.18 17.14
N GLY A 83 7.25 -4.34 17.55
CA GLY A 83 7.33 -2.95 17.10
C GLY A 83 7.50 -2.79 15.58
N TRP A 84 8.26 -3.67 14.92
CA TRP A 84 8.37 -3.67 13.46
C TRP A 84 7.08 -4.09 12.76
N VAL A 85 6.28 -4.98 13.36
CA VAL A 85 4.96 -5.35 12.85
C VAL A 85 3.96 -4.21 13.05
N ASP A 86 4.04 -3.50 14.18
CA ASP A 86 3.12 -2.41 14.52
C ASP A 86 3.17 -1.24 13.54
N VAL A 87 4.29 -1.05 12.81
CA VAL A 87 4.38 -0.01 11.78
C VAL A 87 3.75 -0.41 10.44
N LYS A 88 3.46 -1.70 10.21
CA LYS A 88 2.94 -2.19 8.91
C LYS A 88 1.54 -1.71 8.58
N PRO A 89 0.56 -1.70 9.52
CA PRO A 89 -0.77 -1.20 9.22
C PRO A 89 -0.79 0.21 8.65
N ALA A 90 0.07 1.11 9.15
CA ALA A 90 0.18 2.49 8.66
C ALA A 90 0.74 2.57 7.23
N VAL A 91 1.70 1.70 6.89
CA VAL A 91 2.23 1.60 5.52
C VAL A 91 1.15 1.13 4.56
N VAL A 92 0.36 0.13 4.96
CA VAL A 92 -0.74 -0.40 4.14
C VAL A 92 -1.84 0.65 3.96
N SER A 93 -2.22 1.37 5.02
CA SER A 93 -3.21 2.45 4.92
C SER A 93 -2.74 3.58 3.99
N ALA A 94 -1.45 3.94 4.02
CA ALA A 94 -0.89 4.93 3.12
C ALA A 94 -0.94 4.46 1.65
N ALA A 95 -0.69 3.18 1.39
CA ALA A 95 -0.79 2.60 0.05
C ALA A 95 -2.25 2.61 -0.47
N ILE A 96 -3.22 2.27 0.39
CA ILE A 96 -4.65 2.34 0.06
C ILE A 96 -5.05 3.78 -0.32
N ALA A 97 -4.71 4.75 0.54
CA ALA A 97 -5.03 6.16 0.29
C ALA A 97 -4.38 6.69 -1.00
N ALA A 98 -3.13 6.31 -1.28
CA ALA A 98 -2.45 6.67 -2.53
C ALA A 98 -3.15 6.08 -3.76
N PHE A 99 -3.60 4.82 -3.70
CA PHE A 99 -4.33 4.18 -4.78
C PHE A 99 -5.69 4.86 -5.01
N GLU A 100 -6.46 5.13 -3.95
CA GLU A 100 -7.77 5.79 -4.05
C GLU A 100 -7.64 7.20 -4.63
N MET A 101 -6.66 7.97 -4.15
CA MET A 101 -6.36 9.28 -4.69
C MET A 101 -5.99 9.20 -6.17
N ALA A 102 -5.09 8.30 -6.56
CA ALA A 102 -4.71 8.09 -7.95
C ALA A 102 -5.91 7.68 -8.83
N ASN A 103 -6.78 6.79 -8.34
CA ASN A 103 -7.97 6.37 -9.09
C ASN A 103 -8.97 7.50 -9.28
N SER A 104 -9.15 8.35 -8.26
CA SER A 104 -10.05 9.51 -8.34
C SER A 104 -9.52 10.62 -9.24
N ALA A 105 -8.19 10.77 -9.33
CA ALA A 105 -7.54 11.82 -10.11
C ALA A 105 -7.27 11.41 -11.56
N MET A 106 -7.31 10.11 -11.87
CA MET A 106 -7.06 9.60 -13.22
C MET A 106 -8.23 9.98 -14.15
N ARG A 107 -7.90 10.56 -15.31
CA ARG A 107 -8.91 10.87 -16.32
C ARG A 107 -9.47 9.57 -16.91
N PRO A 108 -10.79 9.35 -16.89
CA PRO A 108 -11.39 8.14 -17.44
C PRO A 108 -11.08 7.94 -18.92
N ALA A 109 -10.84 6.69 -19.32
CA ALA A 109 -10.62 6.34 -20.72
C ALA A 109 -11.77 6.77 -21.65
N PRO A 110 -13.07 6.63 -21.28
CA PRO A 110 -14.17 7.10 -22.12
C PRO A 110 -14.10 8.59 -22.43
N GLU A 111 -13.79 9.43 -21.43
CA GLU A 111 -13.67 10.89 -21.64
C GLU A 111 -12.51 11.24 -22.58
N CYS A 112 -11.38 10.52 -22.46
CA CYS A 112 -10.24 10.74 -23.36
C CYS A 112 -10.56 10.29 -24.79
N MET A 113 -11.33 9.22 -24.96
CA MET A 113 -11.79 8.75 -26.27
C MET A 113 -12.76 9.73 -26.91
N GLU A 114 -13.75 10.23 -26.17
CA GLU A 114 -14.70 11.24 -26.64
C GLU A 114 -13.97 12.51 -27.10
N ASN A 115 -12.98 12.99 -26.34
CA ASN A 115 -12.15 14.13 -26.74
C ASN A 115 -11.40 13.88 -28.06
N ARG A 116 -10.94 12.64 -28.28
CA ARG A 116 -10.23 12.27 -29.52
C ARG A 116 -11.17 12.21 -30.73
N ASP A 117 -12.39 11.74 -30.52
CA ASP A 117 -13.43 11.70 -31.54
C ASP A 117 -13.86 13.12 -31.92
N GLU A 118 -14.08 14.00 -30.93
CA GLU A 118 -14.38 15.42 -31.13
C GLU A 118 -13.26 16.12 -31.92
N TRP A 119 -12.01 15.97 -31.48
CA TRP A 119 -10.86 16.53 -32.19
C TRP A 119 -10.78 16.05 -33.64
N THR A 120 -11.11 14.78 -33.90
CA THR A 120 -11.09 14.21 -35.26
C THR A 120 -12.15 14.85 -36.15
N VAL A 121 -13.37 15.08 -35.62
CA VAL A 121 -14.45 15.76 -36.34
C VAL A 121 -14.08 17.21 -36.63
N ASP A 122 -13.62 17.94 -35.63
CA ASP A 122 -13.24 19.34 -35.78
C ASP A 122 -12.09 19.49 -36.78
N ASN A 123 -11.08 18.61 -36.72
CA ASN A 123 -9.97 18.63 -37.68
C ASN A 123 -10.43 18.37 -39.13
N HIS A 124 -11.48 17.57 -39.33
CA HIS A 124 -12.06 17.31 -40.65
C HIS A 124 -12.85 18.52 -41.19
N ILE A 125 -13.60 19.20 -40.32
CA ILE A 125 -14.48 20.33 -40.70
C ILE A 125 -13.70 21.65 -40.80
N ASN A 126 -12.64 21.83 -40.01
CA ASN A 126 -11.89 23.09 -39.92
C ASN A 126 -11.47 23.69 -41.29
N PRO A 127 -11.04 22.90 -42.30
CA PRO A 127 -10.76 23.44 -43.64
C PRO A 127 -12.00 23.98 -44.36
N LEU A 128 -13.18 23.39 -44.14
CA LEU A 128 -14.45 23.79 -44.75
C LEU A 128 -14.99 25.10 -44.15
N VAL A 129 -14.63 25.40 -42.91
CA VAL A 129 -14.99 26.64 -42.20
C VAL A 129 -13.82 27.63 -42.12
N TRP A 130 -12.80 27.47 -42.98
CA TRP A 130 -11.65 28.36 -43.11
C TRP A 130 -10.89 28.64 -41.79
N GLY A 131 -10.73 27.62 -40.95
CA GLY A 131 -9.96 27.74 -39.72
C GLY A 131 -10.78 28.18 -38.50
N ALA A 132 -12.10 28.36 -38.62
CA ALA A 132 -12.95 28.84 -37.53
C ALA A 132 -12.96 27.92 -36.30
N ASP A 133 -12.70 26.61 -36.46
CA ASP A 133 -12.70 25.62 -35.37
C ASP A 133 -11.32 25.45 -34.73
N THR A 134 -10.28 26.14 -35.21
CA THR A 134 -8.92 26.09 -34.64
C THR A 134 -8.86 26.42 -33.13
N PRO A 135 -9.67 27.35 -32.57
CA PRO A 135 -9.72 27.56 -31.12
C PRO A 135 -10.20 26.34 -30.33
N ASN A 136 -11.07 25.51 -30.92
CA ASN A 136 -11.61 24.30 -30.26
C ASN A 136 -10.57 23.17 -30.23
N HIS A 137 -9.55 23.20 -31.12
CA HIS A 137 -8.44 22.24 -31.11
C HIS A 137 -7.45 22.45 -29.95
N LEU A 138 -7.46 23.63 -29.32
CA LEU A 138 -6.47 24.05 -28.32
C LEU A 138 -7.02 24.05 -26.89
N ALA A 139 -8.31 23.75 -26.72
CA ALA A 139 -9.01 23.65 -25.44
C ALA A 139 -8.97 22.21 -24.91
#